data_AF-A0A7W6LHL7-F1
#
_entry.id   AF-A0A7W6LHL7-F1
#
_cell.length_a   1.000
_cell.length_b   1.000
_cell.length_c   1.000
_cell.angle_alpha   90.00
_cell.angle_beta   90.00
_cell.angle_gamma   90.00
#
_symmetry.space_group_name_H-M   'P 1'
#
loop_
_entity.id
_entity.type
_entity.pdbx_description
1 polymer ?
#
loop_
_entity_poly.entity_id
_entity_poly.type
_entity_poly.pdbx_seq_one_letter_code
_entity_poly.pdbx_strand_id
1 'polypeptide(L)'
;LRELGLPVFSLSTCIKGTVKETLGTTNDSIIDGGEIIHPGDVIVGDADGLVVVRRDEVADVAKLSQAREDAEAGYIAAYKAGKSVVEVSNLEAVLKAKGLVVDI
;
A
#
# COMPACT_ATOMS: atom_id res chain seq x y z
N LEU A 1 -15.97 -10.67 -15.28
CA LEU A 1 -14.75 -10.05 -14.72
C LEU A 1 -13.78 -11.09 -14.21
N ARG A 2 -14.14 -11.86 -13.18
CA ARG A 2 -13.26 -12.92 -12.63
C ARG A 2 -12.90 -14.01 -13.64
N GLU A 3 -13.89 -14.59 -14.32
CA GLU A 3 -13.65 -15.59 -15.38
C GLU A 3 -12.83 -15.03 -16.56
N LEU A 4 -12.86 -13.71 -16.76
CA LEU A 4 -12.09 -13.03 -17.81
C LEU A 4 -10.66 -12.70 -17.36
N GLY A 5 -10.32 -12.91 -16.09
CA GLY A 5 -9.04 -12.49 -15.52
C GLY A 5 -8.82 -10.97 -15.50
N LEU A 6 -9.89 -10.17 -15.56
CA LEU A 6 -9.79 -8.71 -15.53
C LEU A 6 -9.82 -8.21 -14.07
N PRO A 7 -8.70 -7.71 -13.52
CA PRO A 7 -8.68 -7.15 -12.17
C PRO A 7 -9.51 -5.86 -12.14
N VAL A 8 -10.47 -5.80 -11.21
CA VAL A 8 -11.34 -4.65 -11.00
C VAL A 8 -11.45 -4.37 -9.52
N PHE A 9 -11.17 -3.13 -9.14
CA PHE A 9 -11.38 -2.59 -7.81
C PHE A 9 -12.63 -1.72 -7.84
N SER A 10 -13.51 -1.89 -6.86
CA SER A 10 -14.70 -1.05 -6.70
C SER A 10 -15.11 -0.96 -5.25
N LEU A 11 -15.75 0.16 -4.88
CA LEU A 11 -16.35 0.33 -3.55
C LEU A 11 -17.51 -0.64 -3.32
N SER A 12 -18.26 -0.96 -4.38
CA SER A 12 -19.41 -1.86 -4.31
C SER A 12 -19.73 -2.49 -5.66
N THR A 13 -20.70 -3.40 -5.67
CA THR A 13 -21.29 -4.00 -6.88
C THR A 13 -22.72 -3.53 -7.04
N CYS A 14 -23.11 -3.10 -8.25
CA CYS A 14 -24.46 -2.66 -8.55
C CYS A 14 -24.93 -3.25 -9.89
N ILE A 15 -26.17 -3.75 -9.95
CA ILE A 15 -26.77 -4.28 -11.17
C ILE A 15 -27.48 -3.20 -12.01
N LYS A 16 -27.79 -2.05 -11.40
CA LYS A 16 -28.49 -0.95 -12.07
C LYS A 16 -27.55 -0.28 -13.07
N GLY A 17 -28.00 -0.15 -14.32
CA GLY A 17 -27.24 0.55 -15.37
C GLY A 17 -27.20 2.07 -15.20
N THR A 18 -26.34 2.72 -16.00
CA THR A 18 -26.21 4.18 -16.11
C THR A 18 -26.82 4.70 -17.42
N VAL A 19 -27.03 6.03 -17.52
CA VAL A 19 -27.46 6.73 -18.76
C VAL A 19 -26.26 7.41 -19.45
N LYS A 20 -26.46 7.92 -20.67
CA LYS A 20 -25.43 8.60 -21.49
C LYS A 20 -25.82 10.05 -21.83
N GLU A 21 -26.31 10.78 -20.83
CA GLU A 21 -26.92 12.10 -21.04
C GLU A 21 -26.04 13.26 -20.56
N THR A 22 -24.95 12.97 -19.84
CA THR A 22 -24.08 13.98 -19.22
C THR A 22 -22.66 13.84 -19.74
N LEU A 23 -22.06 14.95 -20.17
CA LEU A 23 -20.64 15.01 -20.52
C LEU A 23 -19.80 15.06 -19.24
N GLY A 24 -18.68 14.32 -19.27
CA GLY A 24 -17.63 14.40 -18.27
C GLY A 24 -16.32 14.82 -18.92
N THR A 25 -15.26 14.88 -18.12
CA THR A 25 -13.90 15.15 -18.59
C THR A 25 -13.12 13.84 -18.74
N THR A 26 -12.03 13.88 -19.50
CA THR A 26 -11.13 12.74 -19.71
C THR A 26 -9.71 13.25 -19.64
N ASN A 27 -8.82 12.50 -18.99
CA ASN A 27 -7.47 12.97 -18.64
C ASN A 27 -7.47 14.27 -17.83
N ASP A 28 -8.49 14.49 -17.01
CA ASP A 28 -8.44 15.48 -15.94
C ASP A 28 -8.06 14.81 -14.63
N SER A 29 -7.60 15.61 -13.68
CA SER A 29 -7.33 15.13 -12.32
C SER A 29 -8.65 14.78 -11.63
N ILE A 30 -8.67 13.66 -10.92
CA ILE A 30 -9.84 13.20 -10.16
C ILE A 30 -9.48 13.03 -8.68
N ILE A 31 -10.49 12.88 -7.84
CA ILE A 31 -10.32 12.46 -6.45
C ILE A 31 -11.00 11.11 -6.28
N ASP A 32 -10.25 10.10 -5.82
CA ASP A 32 -10.76 8.78 -5.49
C ASP A 32 -10.19 8.31 -4.15
N GLY A 33 -11.02 7.74 -3.28
CA GLY A 33 -10.58 7.33 -1.93
C GLY A 33 -10.05 8.47 -1.04
N GLY A 34 -10.29 9.74 -1.40
CA GLY A 34 -9.73 10.91 -0.73
C GLY A 34 -8.38 11.38 -1.30
N GLU A 35 -7.80 10.65 -2.26
CA GLU A 35 -6.55 10.98 -2.91
C GLU A 35 -6.77 11.64 -4.27
N ILE A 36 -5.98 12.68 -4.56
CA ILE A 36 -5.94 13.29 -5.89
C ILE A 36 -5.15 12.35 -6.81
N ILE A 37 -5.68 12.07 -8.00
CA ILE A 37 -5.01 11.28 -9.04
C ILE A 37 -4.84 12.18 -10.26
N HIS A 38 -3.59 12.34 -10.70
CA HIS A 38 -3.28 13.08 -11.92
C HIS A 38 -3.15 12.13 -13.12
N PRO A 39 -3.46 12.60 -14.34
CA PRO A 39 -3.18 11.85 -15.55
C PRO A 39 -1.71 11.45 -15.65
N GLY A 40 -1.45 10.14 -15.74
CA GLY A 40 -0.10 9.58 -15.83
C GLY A 40 0.52 9.16 -14.50
N ASP A 41 -0.14 9.37 -13.37
CA ASP A 41 0.22 8.69 -12.12
C ASP A 41 0.09 7.18 -12.26
N VAL A 42 0.91 6.44 -11.50
CA VAL A 42 0.88 4.98 -11.49
C VAL A 42 -0.02 4.51 -10.37
N ILE A 43 -0.97 3.64 -10.70
CA ILE A 43 -1.82 2.97 -9.72
C ILE A 43 -1.34 1.54 -9.54
N VAL A 44 -1.02 1.18 -8.30
CA VAL A 44 -0.68 -0.19 -7.90
C VAL A 44 -1.82 -0.74 -7.06
N GLY A 45 -2.20 -1.99 -7.29
CA GLY A 45 -3.30 -2.61 -6.56
C GLY A 45 -3.09 -4.09 -6.29
N ASP A 46 -3.49 -4.54 -5.10
CA ASP A 46 -3.41 -5.92 -4.64
C ASP A 46 -4.60 -6.27 -3.71
N ALA A 47 -4.44 -7.25 -2.82
CA ALA A 47 -5.50 -7.65 -1.90
C ALA A 47 -5.71 -6.65 -0.74
N ASP A 48 -4.73 -5.80 -0.45
CA ASP A 48 -4.79 -4.82 0.64
C ASP A 48 -5.48 -3.52 0.17
N GLY A 49 -5.32 -3.17 -1.10
CA GLY A 49 -6.04 -2.04 -1.69
C GLY A 49 -5.36 -1.43 -2.91
N LEU A 50 -5.44 -0.10 -3.01
CA LEU A 50 -4.84 0.70 -4.07
C LEU A 50 -3.87 1.73 -3.50
N VAL A 51 -2.78 1.98 -4.22
CA VAL A 51 -1.81 3.03 -3.95
C VAL A 51 -1.60 3.87 -5.21
N VAL A 52 -1.59 5.20 -5.03
CA VAL A 52 -1.22 6.17 -6.08
C VAL A 52 0.25 6.51 -5.92
N VAL A 53 1.03 6.40 -6.99
CA VAL A 53 2.43 6.84 -7.06
C VAL A 53 2.52 7.97 -8.08
N ARG A 54 3.04 9.12 -7.66
CA ARG A 54 3.19 10.29 -8.52
C ARG A 54 4.12 9.99 -9.68
N ARG A 55 3.75 10.42 -10.88
CA ARG A 55 4.48 10.11 -12.12
C ARG A 55 5.97 10.44 -12.05
N ASP A 56 6.33 11.57 -11.44
CA ASP A 56 7.70 12.05 -11.30
C ASP A 56 8.49 11.35 -10.20
N GLU A 57 7.82 10.64 -9.28
CA GLU A 57 8.43 9.94 -8.15
C GLU A 57 8.57 8.42 -8.39
N VAL A 58 7.99 7.87 -9.47
CA VAL A 58 7.90 6.42 -9.72
C VAL A 58 9.24 5.70 -9.58
N ALA A 59 10.31 6.26 -10.15
CA ALA A 59 11.63 5.62 -10.12
C ALA A 59 12.21 5.53 -8.70
N ASP A 60 12.04 6.60 -7.92
CA ASP A 60 12.54 6.66 -6.55
C ASP A 60 11.70 5.79 -5.62
N VAL A 61 10.38 5.80 -5.78
CA VAL A 61 9.48 4.92 -5.04
C VAL A 61 9.79 3.45 -5.32
N ALA A 62 10.00 3.06 -6.58
CA ALA A 62 10.37 1.68 -6.91
C ALA A 62 11.67 1.23 -6.23
N LYS A 63 12.69 2.11 -6.22
CA LYS A 63 13.97 1.84 -5.54
C LYS A 63 13.81 1.71 -4.03
N LEU A 64 13.05 2.62 -3.41
CA LEU A 64 12.82 2.61 -1.96
C LEU A 64 11.97 1.40 -1.54
N SER A 65 10.97 1.02 -2.33
CA SER A 65 10.17 -0.18 -2.11
C SER A 65 11.03 -1.43 -2.17
N GLN A 66 11.93 -1.56 -3.16
CA GLN A 66 12.85 -2.71 -3.22
C GLN A 66 13.77 -2.78 -1.99
N ALA A 67 14.36 -1.65 -1.58
CA ALA A 67 15.20 -1.61 -0.40
C ALA A 67 14.44 -2.01 0.89
N ARG A 68 13.14 -1.67 0.96
CA ARG A 68 12.26 -2.07 2.05
C ARG A 68 11.98 -3.58 2.02
N GLU A 69 11.63 -4.15 0.87
CA GLU A 69 11.42 -5.59 0.70
C GLU A 69 12.66 -6.39 1.12
N ASP A 70 13.85 -5.94 0.72
CA ASP A 70 15.12 -6.58 1.08
C ASP A 70 15.36 -6.56 2.60
N ALA A 71 15.01 -5.45 3.27
CA ALA A 71 15.10 -5.34 4.73
C ALA A 71 14.06 -6.23 5.44
N GLU A 72 12.82 -6.24 4.95
CA GLU A 72 11.73 -7.05 5.49
C GLU A 72 12.03 -8.55 5.36
N ALA A 73 12.69 -9.00 4.29
CA ALA A 73 13.15 -10.38 4.16
C ALA A 73 14.05 -10.81 5.33
N GLY A 74 14.95 -9.92 5.79
CA GLY A 74 15.80 -10.15 6.96
C GLY A 74 15.00 -10.26 8.25
N TYR A 75 14.02 -9.36 8.46
CA TYR A 75 13.13 -9.40 9.63
C TYR A 75 12.30 -10.68 9.65
N ILE A 76 11.71 -11.06 8.51
CA ILE A 76 10.93 -12.29 8.37
C ILE A 76 11.76 -13.52 8.72
N ALA A 77 13.02 -13.59 8.26
CA ALA A 77 13.91 -14.70 8.60
C ALA A 77 14.21 -14.75 10.10
N ALA A 78 14.47 -13.59 10.73
CA ALA A 78 14.69 -13.49 12.17
C ALA A 78 13.48 -13.94 12.99
N TYR A 79 12.27 -13.52 12.60
CA TYR A 79 11.03 -13.96 13.24
C TYR A 79 10.81 -15.47 13.10
N LYS A 80 11.06 -16.03 11.92
CA LYS A 80 10.98 -17.49 11.71
C LYS A 80 12.00 -18.28 12.55
N ALA A 81 13.12 -17.67 12.89
CA ALA A 81 14.12 -18.24 13.79
C ALA A 81 13.75 -18.12 15.28
N GLY A 82 12.60 -17.54 15.61
CA GLY A 82 12.07 -17.43 16.97
C GLY A 82 12.47 -16.16 17.71
N LYS A 83 13.11 -15.18 17.05
CA LYS A 83 13.39 -13.89 17.68
C LYS A 83 12.11 -13.10 17.88
N SER A 84 12.03 -12.38 18.99
CA SER A 84 10.92 -11.49 19.31
C SER A 84 10.99 -10.17 18.54
N VAL A 85 9.87 -9.44 18.48
CA VAL A 85 9.81 -8.07 17.91
C VAL A 85 10.76 -7.12 18.64
N VAL A 86 10.97 -7.32 19.94
CA VAL A 86 11.88 -6.47 20.73
C VAL A 86 13.31 -6.65 20.26
N GLU A 87 13.75 -7.89 20.02
CA GLU A 87 15.09 -8.18 19.54
C GLU A 87 15.30 -7.72 18.10
N VAL A 88 14.34 -7.98 17.20
CA VAL A 88 14.48 -7.65 15.77
C VAL A 88 14.48 -6.14 15.55
N SER A 89 13.66 -5.40 16.28
CA SER A 89 13.50 -3.95 16.14
C SER A 89 14.31 -3.15 17.17
N ASN A 90 15.21 -3.80 17.94
CA ASN A 90 16.05 -3.19 18.97
C ASN A 90 15.28 -2.28 19.95
N LEU A 91 14.13 -2.75 20.44
CA LEU A 91 13.18 -1.93 21.22
C LEU A 91 13.47 -1.93 22.72
N GLU A 92 14.40 -2.72 23.22
CA GLU A 92 14.62 -2.89 24.66
C GLU A 92 14.87 -1.56 25.39
N ALA A 93 15.79 -0.74 24.87
CA ALA A 93 16.09 0.57 25.44
C ALA A 93 14.88 1.52 25.38
N VAL A 94 14.09 1.46 24.29
CA VAL A 94 12.88 2.27 24.10
C VAL A 94 11.81 1.89 25.12
N LEU A 95 11.62 0.59 25.35
CA LEU A 95 10.63 0.07 26.31
C LEU A 95 11.03 0.37 27.75
N LYS A 96 12.31 0.22 28.11
CA LYS A 96 12.83 0.62 29.42
C LYS A 96 12.64 2.12 29.68
N ALA A 97 12.92 2.96 28.68
CA ALA A 97 12.69 4.40 28.79
C ALA A 97 11.21 4.78 28.95
N LYS A 98 10.28 3.94 28.49
CA LYS A 98 8.83 4.10 28.68
C LYS A 98 8.29 3.46 29.96
N GLY A 99 9.17 2.95 30.83
CA GLY A 99 8.80 2.45 32.15
C GLY A 99 8.35 0.98 32.17
N LEU A 100 8.75 0.18 31.18
CA LEU A 100 8.58 -1.26 31.28
C LEU A 100 9.48 -1.82 32.41
N VAL A 101 8.86 -2.53 33.35
CA VAL A 101 9.50 -3.03 34.59
C VAL A 101 9.76 -4.54 34.60
N VAL A 102 9.35 -5.25 33.56
CA VAL A 102 9.58 -6.69 33.41
C VAL A 102 10.80 -6.94 32.53
N ASP A 103 11.55 -8.00 32.83
CA ASP A 103 12.64 -8.47 31.96
C ASP A 103 12.05 -9.02 30.65
N ILE A 104 12.66 -8.62 29.54
CA ILE A 104 12.32 -9.06 28.17
C ILE A 104 13.43 -9.96 27.65
#